data_AF-A0A1W9SCL1-F1
#
_entry.id   AF-A0A1W9SCL1-F1
#
_cell.length_a   1.000
_cell.length_b   1.000
_cell.length_c   1.000
_cell.angle_alpha   90.00
_cell.angle_beta   90.00
_cell.angle_gamma   90.00
#
_symmetry.space_group_name_H-M   'P 1'
#
loop_
_entity.id
_entity.type
_entity.pdbx_description
1 polymer ?
#
loop_
_entity_poly.entity_id
_entity_poly.type
_entity_poly.pdbx_seq_one_letter_code
_entity_poly.pdbx_strand_id
1 'polypeptide(L)'
;MTQSMPLMMTLASIYMGMKPDEVWLAATAHAARAISRSDSIGILKSGAQADIVIWNIPNLQYLPYHFGINHVDTVIKNGQILN
;
A
#
# COMPACT_ATOMS: atom_id res chain seq x y z
N MET A 1 16.39 6.39 -8.52
CA MET A 1 14.92 6.22 -8.41
C MET A 1 14.65 4.75 -8.11
N THR A 2 13.97 4.41 -7.02
CA THR A 2 13.62 3.01 -6.68
C THR A 2 12.19 2.71 -7.11
N GLN A 3 11.90 1.43 -7.38
CA GLN A 3 10.57 0.93 -7.76
C GLN A 3 9.89 0.17 -6.60
N SER A 4 10.50 0.15 -5.41
CA SER A 4 9.96 -0.57 -4.25
C SER A 4 9.08 0.32 -3.37
N MET A 5 7.78 0.05 -3.35
CA MET A 5 6.84 0.77 -2.49
C MET A 5 7.04 0.47 -0.98
N PRO A 6 7.26 -0.78 -0.53
CA PRO A 6 7.54 -1.05 0.89
C PRO A 6 8.78 -0.32 1.41
N LEU A 7 9.82 -0.15 0.56
CA LEU A 7 10.98 0.65 0.91
C LEU A 7 10.61 2.12 1.12
N MET A 8 9.77 2.71 0.25
CA MET A 8 9.29 4.08 0.42
C MET A 8 8.47 4.28 1.69
N MET A 9 7.61 3.31 2.03
CA MET A 9 6.84 3.31 3.28
C MET A 9 7.76 3.28 4.52
N THR A 10 8.85 2.52 4.45
CA THR A 10 9.87 2.46 5.51
C THR A 10 10.57 3.82 5.68
N LEU A 11 11.03 4.42 4.58
CA LEU A 11 11.70 5.72 4.62
C LEU A 11 10.78 6.83 5.14
N ALA A 12 9.49 6.80 4.77
CA ALA A 12 8.49 7.73 5.30
C ALA A 12 8.34 7.59 6.82
N SER A 13 8.34 6.36 7.35
CA SER A 13 8.28 6.11 8.79
C SER A 13 9.53 6.62 9.51
N ILE A 14 10.72 6.26 9.01
CA ILE A 14 12.00 6.52 9.69
C ILE A 14 12.43 7.98 9.55
N TYR A 15 12.38 8.54 8.33
CA TYR A 15 12.94 9.85 8.03
C TYR A 15 11.93 10.98 8.05
N MET A 16 10.63 10.70 7.90
CA MET A 16 9.57 11.71 7.95
C MET A 16 8.72 11.62 9.22
N GLY A 17 8.98 10.65 10.10
CA GLY A 17 8.28 10.50 11.37
C GLY A 17 6.79 10.15 11.23
N MET A 18 6.39 9.62 10.07
CA MET A 18 4.99 9.25 9.82
C MET A 18 4.60 8.02 10.64
N LYS A 19 3.39 8.03 11.19
CA LYS A 19 2.82 6.87 11.89
C LYS A 19 2.42 5.78 10.90
N PRO A 20 2.40 4.49 11.31
CA PRO A 20 2.07 3.39 10.40
C PRO A 20 0.76 3.58 9.62
N ASP A 21 -0.29 4.02 10.28
CA ASP A 21 -1.59 4.37 9.71
C ASP A 21 -1.51 5.51 8.69
N GLU A 22 -0.71 6.55 8.95
CA GLU A 22 -0.47 7.64 7.99
C GLU A 22 0.27 7.15 6.74
N VAL A 23 1.24 6.24 6.92
CA VAL A 23 2.01 5.65 5.82
C VAL A 23 1.13 4.79 4.92
N TRP A 24 0.24 3.97 5.49
CA TRP A 24 -0.72 3.19 4.71
C TRP A 24 -1.70 4.07 3.95
N LEU A 25 -2.23 5.12 4.58
CA LEU A 25 -3.10 6.09 3.91
C LEU A 25 -2.37 6.84 2.79
N ALA A 26 -1.11 7.24 3.03
CA ALA A 26 -0.24 7.85 2.03
C ALA A 26 -0.05 6.94 0.81
N ALA A 27 0.17 5.64 1.03
CA ALA A 27 0.37 4.64 -0.01
C ALA A 27 -0.90 4.22 -0.76
N THR A 28 -2.09 4.59 -0.27
CA THR A 28 -3.38 4.13 -0.82
C THR A 28 -4.31 5.29 -1.14
N ALA A 29 -5.20 5.67 -0.22
CA ALA A 29 -6.26 6.66 -0.45
C ALA A 29 -5.70 8.05 -0.79
N HIS A 30 -4.64 8.48 -0.11
CA HIS A 30 -4.02 9.79 -0.37
C HIS A 30 -3.23 9.79 -1.69
N ALA A 31 -2.55 8.69 -2.04
CA ALA A 31 -1.92 8.54 -3.35
C ALA A 31 -2.95 8.61 -4.48
N ALA A 32 -4.09 7.91 -4.35
CA ALA A 32 -5.19 7.99 -5.31
C ALA A 32 -5.74 9.41 -5.44
N ARG A 33 -5.92 10.12 -4.32
CA ARG A 33 -6.35 11.52 -4.32
C ARG A 33 -5.33 12.45 -4.98
N ALA A 34 -4.03 12.22 -4.76
CA ALA A 34 -2.96 13.04 -5.34
C ALA A 34 -2.92 12.99 -6.87
N ILE A 35 -3.47 11.93 -7.47
CA ILE A 35 -3.58 11.75 -8.92
C ILE A 35 -5.03 11.87 -9.44
N SER A 36 -5.94 12.47 -8.67
CA SER A 36 -7.35 12.69 -9.04
C SER A 36 -8.11 11.40 -9.37
N ARG A 37 -7.84 10.32 -8.63
CA ARG A 37 -8.44 8.99 -8.82
C ARG A 37 -9.12 8.44 -7.56
N SER A 38 -9.34 9.26 -6.54
CA SER A 38 -9.90 8.87 -5.24
C SER A 38 -11.25 8.16 -5.31
N ASP A 39 -12.03 8.40 -6.37
CA ASP A 39 -13.36 7.80 -6.53
C ASP A 39 -13.32 6.36 -7.08
N SER A 40 -12.13 5.91 -7.55
CA SER A 40 -11.99 4.64 -8.28
C SER A 40 -10.98 3.66 -7.68
N ILE A 41 -9.90 4.13 -7.04
CA ILE A 41 -8.79 3.28 -6.57
C ILE A 41 -8.28 3.73 -5.20
N GLY A 42 -7.44 2.90 -4.57
CA GLY A 42 -6.80 3.22 -3.29
C GLY A 42 -7.72 3.07 -2.08
N ILE A 43 -8.94 2.58 -2.27
CA ILE A 43 -9.93 2.32 -1.22
C ILE A 43 -10.62 0.97 -1.47
N LEU A 44 -11.04 0.31 -0.40
CA LEU A 44 -11.86 -0.91 -0.45
C LEU A 44 -13.31 -0.54 -0.15
N LYS A 45 -14.07 -0.24 -1.20
CA LYS A 45 -15.50 0.12 -1.12
C LYS A 45 -16.24 -0.47 -2.32
N SER A 46 -17.51 -0.83 -2.14
CA SER A 46 -18.37 -1.22 -3.27
C SER A 46 -18.35 -0.15 -4.38
N GLY A 47 -18.18 -0.59 -5.62
CA GLY A 47 -18.08 0.27 -6.80
C GLY A 47 -16.66 0.78 -7.12
N ALA A 48 -15.69 0.63 -6.21
CA ALA A 48 -14.28 0.89 -6.51
C ALA A 48 -13.66 -0.27 -7.32
N GLN A 49 -12.57 0.01 -8.02
CA GLN A 49 -11.80 -0.98 -8.76
C GLN A 49 -11.23 -2.03 -7.80
N ALA A 50 -11.37 -3.31 -8.16
CA ALA A 50 -10.87 -4.43 -7.36
C ALA A 50 -9.35 -4.61 -7.52
N ASP A 51 -8.61 -3.63 -7.03
CA ASP A 51 -7.15 -3.63 -6.90
C ASP A 51 -6.77 -3.84 -5.44
N ILE A 52 -6.27 -5.03 -5.11
CA ILE A 52 -6.08 -5.49 -3.74
C ILE A 52 -4.73 -6.18 -3.62
N VAL A 53 -4.06 -5.98 -2.50
CA VAL A 53 -2.88 -6.75 -2.12
C VAL A 53 -3.18 -7.47 -0.81
N ILE A 54 -3.04 -8.78 -0.81
CA ILE A 54 -3.08 -9.62 0.38
C ILE A 54 -1.64 -9.70 0.91
N TRP A 55 -1.46 -9.31 2.16
CA TRP A 55 -0.15 -9.27 2.82
C TRP A 55 -0.04 -10.41 3.82
N ASN A 56 1.09 -11.14 3.79
CA ASN A 56 1.42 -12.11 4.81
C ASN A 56 2.19 -11.43 5.95
N ILE A 57 1.48 -10.60 6.73
CA ILE A 57 2.04 -9.86 7.86
C ILE A 57 1.12 -9.96 9.08
N PRO A 58 1.67 -9.97 10.31
CA PRO A 58 0.86 -10.10 11.52
C PRO A 58 0.05 -8.83 11.85
N ASN A 59 0.49 -7.65 11.37
CA ASN A 59 -0.19 -6.37 11.57
C ASN A 59 0.36 -5.30 10.61
N LEU A 60 -0.33 -4.16 10.50
CA LEU A 60 0.03 -3.06 9.60
C LEU A 60 1.39 -2.41 9.90
N GLN A 61 1.83 -2.43 11.15
CA GLN A 61 3.11 -1.85 11.56
C GLN A 61 4.27 -2.73 11.11
N TYR A 62 4.02 -3.99 10.78
CA TYR A 62 5.10 -4.91 10.40
C TYR A 62 5.77 -4.49 9.07
N LEU A 63 5.00 -4.03 8.08
CA LEU A 63 5.52 -3.77 6.74
C LEU A 63 6.58 -2.64 6.72
N PRO A 64 6.36 -1.46 7.33
CA PRO A 64 7.38 -0.39 7.33
C PRO A 64 8.61 -0.69 8.20
N TYR A 65 8.53 -1.66 9.12
CA TYR A 65 9.63 -1.98 10.04
C TYR A 65 10.45 -3.20 9.58
N HIS A 66 9.87 -4.10 8.79
CA HIS A 66 10.54 -5.29 8.26
C HIS A 66 10.77 -5.18 6.74
N PHE A 67 11.62 -4.23 6.35
CA PHE A 67 11.93 -3.97 4.94
C PHE A 67 13.02 -4.89 4.38
N GLY A 68 13.10 -5.02 3.05
CA GLY A 68 14.15 -5.79 2.37
C GLY A 68 13.70 -7.18 1.88
N ILE A 69 12.48 -7.59 2.21
CA ILE A 69 11.83 -8.78 1.63
C ILE A 69 10.43 -8.43 1.12
N ASN A 70 9.89 -9.29 0.26
CA ASN A 70 8.54 -9.15 -0.25
C ASN A 70 7.56 -9.88 0.67
N HIS A 71 6.64 -9.15 1.31
CA HIS A 71 5.57 -9.70 2.16
C HIS A 71 4.25 -9.86 1.43
N VAL A 72 4.22 -9.55 0.14
CA VAL A 72 3.02 -9.75 -0.68
C VAL A 72 2.79 -11.24 -0.86
N ASP A 73 1.61 -11.69 -0.49
CA ASP A 73 1.14 -13.06 -0.71
C ASP A 73 0.41 -13.16 -2.05
N THR A 74 -0.57 -12.29 -2.27
CA THR A 74 -1.40 -12.29 -3.48
C THR A 74 -1.63 -10.86 -3.95
N VAL A 75 -1.56 -10.63 -5.27
CA VAL A 75 -1.98 -9.39 -5.91
C VAL A 75 -3.22 -9.64 -6.74
N ILE A 76 -4.25 -8.83 -6.56
CA ILE A 76 -5.46 -8.83 -7.37
C ILE A 76 -5.52 -7.49 -8.09
N LYS A 77 -5.67 -7.52 -9.41
CA LYS A 77 -5.79 -6.33 -10.26
C LYS A 77 -7.03 -6.45 -11.13
N ASN A 78 -7.91 -5.44 -11.13
CA ASN A 78 -9.18 -5.51 -11.84
C ASN A 78 -10.00 -6.78 -11.53
N GLY A 79 -9.92 -7.27 -10.29
CA GLY A 79 -10.60 -8.50 -9.87
C GLY A 79 -9.96 -9.81 -10.35
N GLN A 80 -8.79 -9.75 -11.00
CA GLN A 80 -8.04 -10.93 -11.41
C GLN A 80 -6.82 -11.13 -10.51
N ILE A 81 -6.62 -12.35 -10.04
CA ILE A 81 -5.39 -12.73 -9.33
C ILE A 81 -4.24 -12.70 -10.34
N LEU A 82 -3.18 -11.96 -10.01
CA LEU A 82 -1.93 -11.93 -10.76
C LEU A 82 -0.98 -12.96 -10.14
N ASN A 83 -0.41 -13.81 -10.99
CA ASN A 83 0.62 -14.79 -10.64
C ASN A 83 2.01 -14.18 -10.71
#